data_AF-A0A1X0ND72-F1
#
_entry.id   AF-A0A1X0ND72-F1
#
_cell.length_a   1.000
_cell.length_b   1.000
_cell.length_c   1.000
_cell.angle_alpha   90.00
_cell.angle_beta   90.00
_cell.angle_gamma   90.00
#
_symmetry.space_group_name_H-M   'P 1'
#
loop_
_entity.id
_entity.type
_entity.pdbx_description
1 polymer ?
#
loop_
_entity_poly.entity_id
_entity_poly.type
_entity_poly.pdbx_seq_one_letter_code
_entity_poly.pdbx_strand_id
1 'polypeptide(L)'
;MNITNTMPFYLAPQTPRRTLLSQPTRPEPSTPLTKQEKKEAFAKEFYTKEEEPWKRKFIEYWDDTKKAEGEQREMTRDQYLDSIRRKSDIALSNQYSFFHCFKEYVIDSRPGLADKSFSFTLGDDAEIKILDPGKSLSEDDLQWLTKAINSDVDFKGTVRKSARLIMTIVDHDPKFFIKKKRPQSFKFPEHY
;
A
#
# COMPACT_ATOMS: atom_id res chain seq x y z
N MET A 1 -74.44 -30.50 -10.15
CA MET A 1 -74.53 -29.30 -9.28
C MET A 1 -73.14 -29.10 -8.67
N ASN A 2 -72.46 -27.97 -8.65
CA ASN A 2 -72.70 -26.60 -9.07
C ASN A 2 -71.29 -25.95 -9.10
N ILE A 3 -70.90 -25.29 -10.22
CA ILE A 3 -70.25 -23.96 -10.38
C ILE A 3 -69.80 -23.24 -9.08
N THR A 4 -68.74 -22.44 -8.98
CA THR A 4 -68.03 -21.47 -9.86
C THR A 4 -66.76 -21.05 -9.07
N ASN A 5 -65.71 -20.45 -9.63
CA ASN A 5 -65.62 -19.00 -9.79
C ASN A 5 -64.30 -18.59 -10.49
N THR A 6 -64.31 -17.39 -11.04
CA THR A 6 -63.57 -16.94 -12.23
C THR A 6 -62.69 -15.72 -11.92
N MET A 7 -61.62 -15.56 -12.71
CA MET A 7 -60.83 -14.34 -13.01
C MET A 7 -59.80 -13.81 -11.97
N PRO A 8 -58.80 -12.99 -12.36
CA PRO A 8 -58.47 -12.48 -13.71
C PRO A 8 -56.99 -12.65 -14.16
N PHE A 9 -56.78 -12.62 -15.48
CA PHE A 9 -55.50 -12.31 -16.11
C PHE A 9 -55.17 -10.83 -15.90
N TYR A 10 -54.01 -10.53 -15.32
CA TYR A 10 -53.45 -9.18 -15.35
C TYR A 10 -52.64 -9.00 -16.65
N LEU A 11 -53.17 -8.15 -17.54
CA LEU A 11 -52.42 -7.54 -18.63
C LEU A 11 -51.45 -6.51 -18.05
N ALA A 12 -50.16 -6.71 -18.24
CA ALA A 12 -49.16 -5.69 -17.93
C ALA A 12 -49.22 -4.55 -19.00
N PRO A 13 -49.12 -3.28 -18.59
CA PRO A 13 -49.22 -2.14 -19.50
C PRO A 13 -47.97 -2.02 -20.40
N GLN A 14 -48.23 -1.81 -21.69
CA GLN A 14 -47.22 -1.46 -22.71
C GLN A 14 -46.56 -0.13 -22.34
N THR A 15 -45.22 -0.12 -22.28
CA THR A 15 -44.44 1.11 -22.16
C THR A 15 -44.32 1.82 -23.50
N PRO A 16 -44.27 3.16 -23.54
CA PRO A 16 -44.29 3.92 -24.77
C PRO A 16 -43.00 3.77 -25.59
N ARG A 17 -43.22 3.69 -26.90
CA ARG A 17 -42.28 3.68 -28.03
C ARG A 17 -41.08 4.62 -27.81
N ARG A 18 -39.88 4.06 -27.71
CA ARG A 18 -38.63 4.81 -27.62
C ARG A 18 -38.30 5.41 -29.00
N THR A 19 -38.30 6.74 -29.07
CA THR A 19 -37.78 7.52 -30.20
C THR A 19 -36.31 7.14 -30.45
N LEU A 20 -35.97 6.85 -31.71
CA LEU A 20 -34.60 6.61 -32.16
C LEU A 20 -33.75 7.87 -31.90
N LEU A 21 -32.96 7.84 -30.83
CA LEU A 21 -31.88 8.80 -30.62
C LEU A 21 -30.57 8.18 -31.12
N SER A 22 -29.92 8.94 -31.99
CA SER A 22 -28.66 8.69 -32.67
C SER A 22 -27.59 8.10 -31.74
N GLN A 23 -26.96 7.03 -32.22
CA GLN A 23 -25.84 6.34 -31.60
C GLN A 23 -24.66 7.33 -31.41
N PRO A 24 -24.03 7.41 -30.22
CA PRO A 24 -22.79 8.15 -30.08
C PRO A 24 -21.68 7.38 -30.81
N THR A 25 -20.90 8.11 -31.60
CA THR A 25 -19.67 7.65 -32.23
C THR A 25 -18.80 6.90 -31.21
N ARG A 26 -18.51 5.64 -31.52
CA ARG A 26 -17.56 4.80 -30.78
C ARG A 26 -16.22 5.54 -30.71
N PRO A 27 -15.63 5.79 -29.53
CA PRO A 27 -14.28 6.33 -29.48
C PRO A 27 -13.32 5.30 -30.10
N GLU A 28 -12.42 5.83 -30.93
CA GLU A 28 -11.26 5.16 -31.54
C GLU A 28 -10.56 4.19 -30.57
N PRO A 29 -9.99 3.07 -31.06
CA PRO A 29 -9.24 2.16 -30.22
C PRO A 29 -7.97 2.88 -29.73
N SER A 30 -7.93 3.22 -28.45
CA SER A 30 -6.75 3.75 -27.79
C SER A 30 -5.54 2.87 -28.10
N THR A 31 -4.52 3.45 -28.73
CA THR A 31 -3.25 2.78 -29.04
C THR A 31 -2.71 2.08 -27.79
N PRO A 32 -2.34 0.79 -27.85
CA PRO A 32 -1.86 0.08 -26.67
C PRO A 32 -0.56 0.73 -26.18
N LEU A 33 -0.56 1.20 -24.92
CA LEU A 33 0.61 1.76 -24.25
C LEU A 33 1.80 0.78 -24.34
N THR A 34 2.97 1.32 -24.65
CA THR A 34 4.25 0.62 -24.57
C THR A 34 4.52 0.15 -23.14
N LYS A 35 5.38 -0.86 -22.97
CA LYS A 35 5.80 -1.34 -21.64
C LYS A 35 6.40 -0.21 -20.77
N GLN A 36 7.11 0.73 -21.39
CA GLN A 36 7.71 1.86 -20.73
C GLN A 36 6.65 2.85 -20.22
N GLU A 37 5.69 3.23 -21.06
CA GLU A 37 4.60 4.12 -20.65
C GLU A 37 3.74 3.52 -19.54
N LYS A 38 3.51 2.20 -19.56
CA LYS A 38 2.82 1.49 -18.46
C LYS A 38 3.60 1.60 -17.14
N LYS A 39 4.92 1.43 -17.20
CA LYS A 39 5.79 1.54 -16.02
C LYS A 39 5.84 2.95 -15.46
N GLU A 40 5.89 3.96 -16.33
CA GLU A 40 5.85 5.37 -15.93
C GLU A 40 4.50 5.78 -15.35
N ALA A 41 3.39 5.35 -15.97
CA ALA A 41 2.05 5.56 -15.46
C ALA A 41 1.88 4.94 -14.06
N PHE A 42 2.34 3.70 -13.90
CA PHE A 42 2.30 3.02 -12.61
C PHE A 42 3.16 3.72 -11.56
N ALA A 43 4.39 4.14 -11.90
CA ALA A 43 5.25 4.87 -10.97
C ALA A 43 4.59 6.17 -10.50
N LYS A 44 3.94 6.90 -11.41
CA LYS A 44 3.20 8.14 -11.10
C LYS A 44 1.98 7.89 -10.20
N GLU A 45 1.23 6.82 -10.46
CA GLU A 45 0.09 6.41 -9.62
C GLU A 45 0.58 5.91 -8.24
N PHE A 46 1.71 5.20 -8.21
CA PHE A 46 2.29 4.68 -6.98
C PHE A 46 2.75 5.79 -6.05
N TYR A 47 3.40 6.82 -6.60
CA TYR A 47 3.88 7.97 -5.85
C TYR A 47 4.03 9.20 -6.76
N THR A 48 3.51 10.33 -6.30
CA THR A 48 3.75 11.64 -6.91
C THR A 48 4.26 12.58 -5.83
N LYS A 49 5.36 13.28 -6.10
CA LYS A 49 5.91 14.29 -5.20
C LYS A 49 4.90 15.43 -5.05
N GLU A 50 4.57 15.76 -3.81
CA GLU A 50 3.86 16.99 -3.45
C GLU A 50 4.89 18.00 -2.96
N GLU A 51 4.84 19.29 -3.33
CA GLU A 51 5.87 20.25 -2.89
C GLU A 51 5.76 20.62 -1.40
N GLU A 52 4.53 20.78 -0.90
CA GLU A 52 4.27 21.20 0.48
C GLU A 52 3.18 20.33 1.13
N PRO A 53 3.42 19.02 1.32
CA PRO A 53 2.42 18.06 1.78
C PRO A 53 1.93 18.31 3.22
N TRP A 54 2.55 19.22 3.97
CA TRP A 54 2.14 19.63 5.32
C TRP A 54 1.07 20.73 5.33
N LYS A 55 0.90 21.49 4.22
CA LYS A 55 -0.15 22.52 4.15
C LYS A 55 -1.54 21.88 4.24
N ARG A 56 -2.46 22.54 4.94
CA ARG A 56 -3.84 22.05 5.21
C ARG A 56 -3.92 20.75 6.00
N LYS A 57 -2.82 20.30 6.61
CA LYS A 57 -2.84 19.27 7.66
C LYS A 57 -2.83 19.98 9.00
N PHE A 58 -3.61 19.47 9.94
CA PHE A 58 -3.76 20.09 11.26
C PHE A 58 -3.27 19.13 12.34
N ILE A 59 -2.69 19.69 13.39
CA ILE A 59 -2.40 18.98 14.64
C ILE A 59 -3.37 19.50 15.68
N GLU A 60 -4.02 18.57 16.37
CA GLU A 60 -4.79 18.89 17.57
C GLU A 60 -3.82 19.05 18.73
N TYR A 61 -3.76 20.25 19.29
CA TYR A 61 -3.11 20.49 20.56
C TYR A 61 -4.13 20.28 21.68
N TRP A 62 -3.88 19.26 22.50
CA TRP A 62 -4.59 19.06 23.76
C TRP A 62 -3.75 19.68 24.87
N ASP A 63 -4.25 20.77 25.44
CA ASP A 63 -3.73 21.34 26.69
C ASP A 63 -4.54 20.76 27.83
N ASP A 64 -3.93 19.86 28.61
CA ASP A 64 -4.56 19.19 29.75
C ASP A 64 -5.09 20.18 30.81
N THR A 65 -4.61 21.43 30.79
CA THR A 65 -5.05 22.50 31.69
C THR A 65 -6.24 23.31 31.15
N LYS A 66 -6.55 23.21 29.85
CA LYS A 66 -7.68 23.90 29.20
C LYS A 66 -8.62 22.88 28.56
N LYS A 67 -9.47 22.28 29.39
CA LYS A 67 -10.43 21.21 29.04
C LYS A 67 -11.53 21.57 28.00
N ALA A 68 -11.46 22.69 27.27
CA ALA A 68 -12.62 23.16 26.53
C ALA A 68 -12.50 23.14 25.00
N GLU A 69 -11.36 23.46 24.37
CA GLU A 69 -11.28 23.51 22.91
C GLU A 69 -9.85 23.18 22.48
N GLY A 70 -9.66 22.00 21.86
CA GLY A 70 -8.38 21.64 21.27
C GLY A 70 -8.06 22.63 20.15
N GLU A 71 -6.96 23.37 20.28
CA GLU A 71 -6.52 24.28 19.22
C GLU A 71 -6.04 23.44 18.03
N GLN A 72 -6.77 23.51 16.91
CA GLN A 72 -6.25 23.01 15.64
C GLN A 72 -5.28 24.03 15.06
N ARG A 73 -4.00 23.65 14.99
CA ARG A 73 -2.96 24.44 14.33
C ARG A 73 -2.53 23.75 13.06
N GLU A 74 -2.25 24.54 12.03
CA GLU A 74 -1.63 23.99 10.82
C GLU A 74 -0.29 23.34 11.17
N MET A 75 -0.07 22.18 10.57
CA MET A 75 1.13 21.38 10.76
C MET A 75 2.32 22.08 10.11
N THR A 76 3.36 22.32 10.90
CA THR A 76 4.64 22.80 10.35
C THR A 76 5.33 21.69 9.55
N ARG A 77 6.25 22.07 8.66
CA ARG A 77 7.08 21.13 7.90
C ARG A 77 7.80 20.14 8.82
N ASP A 78 8.39 20.60 9.91
CA ASP A 78 9.20 19.75 10.80
C ASP A 78 8.32 18.76 11.56
N GLN A 79 7.15 19.19 12.07
CA GLN A 79 6.17 18.28 12.69
C GLN A 79 5.66 17.23 11.70
N TYR A 80 5.42 17.62 10.44
CA TYR A 80 5.05 16.68 9.39
C TYR A 80 6.15 15.64 9.15
N LEU A 81 7.39 16.09 8.99
CA LEU A 81 8.54 15.20 8.77
C LEU A 81 8.74 14.24 9.95
N ASP A 82 8.61 14.71 11.19
CA ASP A 82 8.69 13.85 12.36
C ASP A 82 7.55 12.82 12.40
N SER A 83 6.32 13.21 12.04
CA SER A 83 5.20 12.28 11.88
C SER A 83 5.49 11.22 10.81
N ILE A 84 6.01 11.62 9.66
CA ILE A 84 6.33 10.70 8.56
C ILE A 84 7.48 9.75 8.95
N ARG A 85 8.53 10.24 9.62
CA ARG A 85 9.62 9.40 10.14
C ARG A 85 9.08 8.37 11.13
N ARG A 86 8.29 8.79 12.12
CA ARG A 86 7.66 7.87 13.08
C ARG A 86 6.79 6.82 12.38
N LYS A 87 5.98 7.23 11.39
CA LYS A 87 5.18 6.30 10.58
C LYS A 87 6.04 5.34 9.78
N SER A 88 7.20 5.79 9.27
CA SER A 88 8.15 4.95 8.55
C SER A 88 8.76 3.90 9.47
N ASP A 89 9.14 4.28 10.69
CA ASP A 89 9.69 3.34 11.68
C ASP A 89 8.64 2.29 12.06
N ILE A 90 7.39 2.69 12.31
CA ILE A 90 6.28 1.76 12.57
C ILE A 90 6.06 0.83 11.37
N ALA A 91 6.03 1.36 10.15
CA ALA A 91 5.85 0.54 8.96
C ALA A 91 7.00 -0.47 8.77
N LEU A 92 8.22 -0.09 9.08
CA LEU A 92 9.38 -0.98 9.07
C LEU A 92 9.24 -2.08 10.12
N SER A 93 8.89 -1.75 11.37
CA SER A 93 8.64 -2.74 12.42
C SER A 93 7.55 -3.73 12.01
N ASN A 94 6.45 -3.24 11.42
CA ASN A 94 5.38 -4.10 10.93
C ASN A 94 5.86 -5.03 9.82
N GLN A 95 6.70 -4.58 8.88
CA GLN A 95 7.26 -5.46 7.85
C GLN A 95 8.09 -6.59 8.43
N TYR A 96 8.92 -6.30 9.45
CA TYR A 96 9.67 -7.34 10.13
C TYR A 96 8.75 -8.37 10.78
N SER A 97 7.69 -7.92 11.46
CA SER A 97 6.71 -8.82 12.07
C SER A 97 5.97 -9.66 11.02
N PHE A 98 5.47 -9.05 9.95
CA PHE A 98 4.79 -9.79 8.88
C PHE A 98 5.72 -10.79 8.18
N PHE A 99 6.97 -10.40 7.93
CA PHE A 99 7.94 -11.30 7.32
C PHE A 99 8.29 -12.48 8.25
N HIS A 100 8.38 -12.23 9.56
CA HIS A 100 8.56 -13.30 10.54
C HIS A 100 7.39 -14.29 10.53
N CYS A 101 6.16 -13.79 10.63
CA CYS A 101 4.96 -14.63 10.56
C CYS A 101 4.87 -15.40 9.22
N PHE A 102 5.28 -14.75 8.12
CA PHE A 102 5.38 -15.43 6.83
C PHE A 102 6.42 -16.56 6.86
N LYS A 103 7.60 -16.35 7.47
CA LYS A 103 8.60 -17.41 7.62
C LYS A 103 8.09 -18.57 8.47
N GLU A 104 7.35 -18.32 9.54
CA GLU A 104 6.68 -19.37 10.33
C GLU A 104 5.68 -20.16 9.49
N TYR A 105 4.80 -19.46 8.75
CA TYR A 105 3.87 -20.09 7.81
C TYR A 105 4.57 -20.94 6.75
N VAL A 106 5.73 -20.50 6.25
CA VAL A 106 6.56 -21.25 5.28
C VAL A 106 7.12 -22.53 5.89
N ILE A 107 7.57 -22.50 7.15
CA ILE A 107 8.08 -23.68 7.85
C ILE A 107 6.98 -24.75 7.94
N ASP A 108 5.75 -24.36 8.31
CA ASP A 108 4.63 -25.28 8.44
C ASP A 108 4.14 -25.81 7.08
N SER A 109 4.06 -24.94 6.07
CA SER A 109 3.45 -25.27 4.77
C SER A 109 4.41 -25.92 3.79
N ARG A 110 5.71 -25.61 3.88
CA ARG A 110 6.75 -26.11 2.97
C ARG A 110 8.07 -26.30 3.74
N PRO A 111 8.17 -27.33 4.61
CA PRO A 111 9.30 -27.52 5.52
C PRO A 111 10.68 -27.54 4.84
N GLY A 112 10.76 -27.99 3.58
CA GLY A 112 12.01 -27.96 2.79
C GLY A 112 12.58 -26.57 2.51
N LEU A 113 11.85 -25.49 2.88
CA LEU A 113 12.30 -24.10 2.81
C LEU A 113 12.74 -23.52 4.16
N ALA A 114 12.61 -24.27 5.26
CA ALA A 114 12.88 -23.77 6.61
C ALA A 114 14.32 -23.25 6.74
N ASP A 115 15.29 -24.05 6.29
CA ASP A 115 16.73 -23.75 6.40
C ASP A 115 17.23 -22.80 5.30
N LYS A 116 16.37 -22.43 4.34
CA LYS A 116 16.75 -21.58 3.22
C LYS A 116 16.65 -20.10 3.61
N SER A 117 17.74 -19.38 3.37
CA SER A 117 17.81 -17.94 3.59
C SER A 117 17.33 -17.20 2.37
N PHE A 118 16.27 -16.42 2.54
CA PHE A 118 15.76 -15.50 1.53
C PHE A 118 15.28 -14.23 2.21
N SER A 119 15.24 -13.15 1.45
CA SER A 119 14.68 -11.87 1.86
C SER A 119 13.69 -11.39 0.81
N PHE A 120 13.22 -10.15 0.92
CA PHE A 120 12.27 -9.59 -0.03
C PHE A 120 12.61 -8.15 -0.36
N THR A 121 12.06 -7.67 -1.48
CA THR A 121 12.05 -6.27 -1.87
C THR A 121 10.73 -5.92 -2.54
N LEU A 122 10.45 -4.64 -2.74
CA LEU A 122 9.31 -4.19 -3.54
C LEU A 122 9.74 -4.06 -5.00
N GLY A 123 9.03 -4.75 -5.89
CA GLY A 123 9.18 -4.63 -7.33
C GLY A 123 8.66 -3.31 -7.89
N ASP A 124 9.01 -3.05 -9.15
CA ASP A 124 8.52 -1.91 -9.93
C ASP A 124 7.02 -2.02 -10.31
N ASP A 125 6.44 -3.21 -10.16
CA ASP A 125 5.01 -3.52 -10.23
C ASP A 125 4.30 -3.41 -8.86
N ALA A 126 5.02 -2.93 -7.84
CA ALA A 126 4.63 -2.94 -6.43
C ALA A 126 4.21 -4.31 -5.90
N GLU A 127 4.63 -5.41 -6.52
CA GLU A 127 4.54 -6.73 -5.92
C GLU A 127 5.83 -7.02 -5.15
N ILE A 128 5.72 -7.79 -4.07
CA ILE A 128 6.87 -8.23 -3.29
C ILE A 128 7.65 -9.25 -4.12
N LYS A 129 8.96 -9.02 -4.28
CA LYS A 129 9.88 -9.93 -4.97
C LYS A 129 10.77 -10.61 -3.94
N ILE A 130 10.89 -11.93 -4.06
CA ILE A 130 11.81 -12.70 -3.22
C ILE A 130 13.24 -12.50 -3.72
N LEU A 131 14.15 -12.29 -2.78
CA LEU A 131 15.58 -12.18 -3.02
C LEU A 131 16.28 -13.40 -2.42
N ASP A 132 16.98 -14.14 -3.28
CA ASP A 132 17.76 -15.32 -2.91
C ASP A 132 19.22 -15.14 -3.31
N PRO A 133 20.01 -14.39 -2.52
CA PRO A 133 21.42 -14.15 -2.83
C PRO A 133 22.24 -15.45 -2.81
N GLY A 134 21.81 -16.46 -2.04
CA GLY A 134 22.47 -17.76 -1.95
C GLY A 134 22.15 -18.70 -3.10
N LYS A 135 21.17 -18.37 -3.96
CA LYS A 135 20.66 -19.23 -5.05
C LYS A 135 20.28 -20.63 -4.57
N SER A 136 19.70 -20.69 -3.37
CA SER A 136 19.30 -21.93 -2.69
C SER A 136 17.87 -22.36 -3.03
N LEU A 137 17.07 -21.46 -3.58
CA LEU A 137 15.69 -21.69 -4.00
C LEU A 137 15.65 -22.23 -5.43
N SER A 138 14.82 -23.26 -5.65
CA SER A 138 14.45 -23.65 -7.01
C SER A 138 13.49 -22.63 -7.63
N GLU A 139 13.26 -22.72 -8.94
CA GLU A 139 12.24 -21.89 -9.61
C GLU A 139 10.84 -22.12 -9.00
N ASP A 140 10.49 -23.37 -8.71
CA ASP A 140 9.21 -23.74 -8.08
C ASP A 140 9.09 -23.20 -6.64
N ASP A 141 10.21 -23.08 -5.92
CA ASP A 141 10.26 -22.46 -4.60
C ASP A 141 10.02 -20.94 -4.71
N LEU A 142 10.71 -20.27 -5.65
CA LEU A 142 10.59 -18.84 -5.90
C LEU A 142 9.17 -18.45 -6.32
N GLN A 143 8.56 -19.20 -7.25
CA GLN A 143 7.20 -18.93 -7.72
C GLN A 143 6.18 -19.07 -6.60
N TRP A 144 6.30 -20.12 -5.79
CA TRP A 144 5.40 -20.35 -4.67
C TRP A 144 5.55 -19.29 -3.58
N LEU A 145 6.78 -18.98 -3.16
CA LEU A 145 7.05 -17.95 -2.15
C LEU A 145 6.54 -16.59 -2.61
N THR A 146 6.80 -16.23 -3.87
CA THR A 146 6.32 -14.98 -4.47
C THR A 146 4.78 -14.93 -4.50
N LYS A 147 4.12 -16.03 -4.85
CA LYS A 147 2.65 -16.09 -4.82
C LYS A 147 2.11 -15.99 -3.40
N ALA A 148 2.68 -16.73 -2.45
CA ALA A 148 2.24 -16.79 -1.07
C ALA A 148 2.39 -15.44 -0.38
N ILE A 149 3.57 -14.81 -0.46
CA ILE A 149 3.84 -13.52 0.20
C ILE A 149 2.96 -12.39 -0.36
N ASN A 150 2.64 -12.41 -1.66
CA ASN A 150 1.79 -11.40 -2.29
C ASN A 150 0.28 -11.63 -2.11
N SER A 151 -0.10 -12.80 -1.61
CA SER A 151 -1.49 -13.12 -1.24
C SER A 151 -1.87 -12.50 0.10
N ASP A 152 -0.88 -12.16 0.94
CA ASP A 152 -1.09 -11.37 2.16
C ASP A 152 -1.24 -9.88 1.81
N VAL A 153 -2.49 -9.42 1.83
CA VAL A 153 -2.85 -8.04 1.48
C VAL A 153 -2.30 -7.03 2.50
N ASP A 154 -2.23 -7.39 3.78
CA ASP A 154 -1.79 -6.51 4.85
C ASP A 154 -0.27 -6.35 4.84
N PHE A 155 0.47 -7.44 4.63
CA PHE A 155 1.91 -7.37 4.45
C PHE A 155 2.24 -6.54 3.20
N LYS A 156 1.62 -6.84 2.06
CA LYS A 156 1.84 -6.06 0.82
C LYS A 156 1.49 -4.59 0.99
N GLY A 157 0.38 -4.29 1.67
CA GLY A 157 -0.01 -2.93 2.02
C GLY A 157 1.05 -2.21 2.85
N THR A 158 1.64 -2.90 3.83
CA THR A 158 2.71 -2.35 4.69
C THR A 158 4.00 -2.09 3.92
N VAL A 159 4.39 -2.99 3.01
CA VAL A 159 5.57 -2.80 2.14
C VAL A 159 5.39 -1.58 1.24
N ARG A 160 4.24 -1.48 0.55
CA ARG A 160 3.90 -0.33 -0.29
C ARG A 160 3.86 0.99 0.49
N LYS A 161 3.24 0.98 1.66
CA LYS A 161 3.15 2.15 2.55
C LYS A 161 4.52 2.65 2.97
N SER A 162 5.40 1.75 3.40
CA SER A 162 6.76 2.12 3.80
C SER A 162 7.56 2.72 2.63
N ALA A 163 7.46 2.12 1.43
CA ALA A 163 8.11 2.67 0.24
C ALA A 163 7.65 4.10 -0.05
N ARG A 164 6.34 4.38 0.02
CA ARG A 164 5.80 5.75 -0.14
C ARG A 164 6.34 6.71 0.93
N LEU A 165 6.37 6.28 2.19
CA LEU A 165 6.90 7.11 3.29
C LEU A 165 8.39 7.42 3.09
N ILE A 166 9.19 6.45 2.65
CA ILE A 166 10.60 6.65 2.32
C ILE A 166 10.74 7.65 1.18
N MET A 167 9.95 7.53 0.10
CA MET A 167 9.97 8.49 -1.01
C MET A 167 9.63 9.91 -0.54
N THR A 168 8.61 10.07 0.31
CA THR A 168 8.29 11.36 0.94
C THR A 168 9.45 11.91 1.78
N ILE A 169 10.12 11.07 2.57
CA ILE A 169 11.29 11.52 3.35
C ILE A 169 12.42 11.94 2.42
N VAL A 170 12.70 11.22 1.34
CA VAL A 170 13.75 11.57 0.38
C VAL A 170 13.46 12.92 -0.28
N ASP A 171 12.21 13.17 -0.69
CA ASP A 171 11.83 14.42 -1.37
C ASP A 171 11.91 15.64 -0.46
N HIS A 172 11.64 15.47 0.84
CA HIS A 172 11.51 16.60 1.76
C HIS A 172 12.63 16.70 2.80
N ASP A 173 13.40 15.64 3.04
CA ASP A 173 14.59 15.63 3.88
C ASP A 173 15.63 14.58 3.42
N PRO A 174 16.29 14.81 2.27
CA PRO A 174 17.27 13.87 1.74
C PRO A 174 18.49 13.67 2.66
N LYS A 175 18.75 14.63 3.57
CA LYS A 175 19.85 14.56 4.54
C LYS A 175 19.60 13.50 5.62
N PHE A 176 18.36 13.07 5.84
CA PHE A 176 18.02 12.01 6.78
C PHE A 176 18.84 10.74 6.52
N PHE A 177 18.91 10.30 5.25
CA PHE A 177 19.63 9.08 4.86
C PHE A 177 21.15 9.28 4.79
N ILE A 178 21.62 10.51 4.61
CA ILE A 178 23.06 10.83 4.65
C ILE A 178 23.58 10.82 6.10
N LYS A 179 22.78 11.31 7.06
CA LYS A 179 23.14 11.33 8.49
C LYS A 179 23.22 9.92 9.10
N LYS A 180 22.35 8.98 8.70
CA LYS A 180 22.40 7.57 9.16
C LYS A 180 23.66 6.82 8.72
N LYS A 181 24.46 7.34 7.77
CA LYS A 181 25.77 6.76 7.39
C LYS A 181 26.92 7.19 8.30
N ARG A 182 26.70 8.09 9.26
CA ARG A 182 27.67 8.31 10.35
C ARG A 182 27.30 7.37 11.48
N PRO A 183 28.19 6.47 11.94
CA PRO A 183 27.92 5.70 13.13
C PRO A 183 27.70 6.68 14.29
N GLN A 184 26.46 6.77 14.77
CA GLN A 184 26.26 7.25 16.13
C GLN A 184 26.91 6.18 17.00
N SER A 185 28.08 6.51 17.56
CA SER A 185 28.70 5.73 18.60
C SER A 185 27.69 5.64 19.75
N PHE A 186 26.99 4.52 19.84
CA PHE A 186 26.34 4.12 21.08
C PHE A 186 27.45 3.94 22.12
N LYS A 187 27.69 4.99 22.91
CA LYS A 187 28.42 4.83 24.16
C LYS A 187 27.41 4.33 25.18
N PHE A 188 27.58 3.08 25.59
CA PHE A 188 26.94 2.61 26.82
C PHE A 188 27.43 3.48 27.98
N PRO A 189 26.55 3.93 28.89
CA PRO A 189 26.99 4.51 30.13
C PRO A 189 27.64 3.40 30.97
N GLU A 190 28.96 3.45 31.11
CA GLU A 190 29.65 2.77 32.20
C GLU A 190 29.30 3.52 33.49
N HIS A 191 28.39 2.96 34.28
CA HIS A 191 28.23 3.33 35.68
C HIS A 191 28.68 2.16 36.54
N TYR A 192 29.77 2.41 37.25
CA TYR A 192 30.23 1.72 38.46
C TYR A 192 29.19 1.81 39.58
#